data_AF-A0A5K3EX08-F1
#
_entry.id   AF-A0A5K3EX08-F1
#
_cell.length_a   1.000
_cell.length_b   1.000
_cell.length_c   1.000
_cell.angle_alpha   90.00
_cell.angle_beta   90.00
_cell.angle_gamma   90.00
#
_symmetry.space_group_name_H-M   'P 1'
#
loop_
_entity.id
_entity.type
_entity.pdbx_description
1 polymer ?
#
loop_
_entity_poly.entity_id
_entity_poly.type
_entity_poly.pdbx_seq_one_letter_code
_entity_poly.pdbx_strand_id
1 'polypeptide(L)'
;VANSHIEQFASVVDGLLVFREFLRGEFSDENLEFWIACKEYKALTDECDQRTRAQEIYEDFIAYQSQREVNLDCETRMQTERRLPRAESDLFDASQKRIEALMEKDPYRRFLRSTIFLKLLEICEKEAASVQEDEPNPNSRSSTFSQNAESGIIYQNASSQSKRQPSRTSRSVDLGDLRIVVEKVTNS
;
A
#
# COMPACT_ATOMS: atom_id res chain seq x y z
N VAL A 1 -16.96 8.97 -14.20
CA VAL A 1 -15.95 9.43 -13.24
C VAL A 1 -14.73 8.56 -13.49
N ALA A 2 -13.67 9.11 -14.08
CA ALA A 2 -12.47 8.33 -14.39
C ALA A 2 -11.78 8.01 -13.05
N ASN A 3 -11.69 6.73 -12.70
CA ASN A 3 -10.86 6.28 -11.60
C ASN A 3 -9.41 6.45 -12.05
N SER A 4 -8.58 7.17 -11.29
CA SER A 4 -7.16 7.36 -11.63
C SER A 4 -6.46 6.00 -11.68
N HIS A 5 -5.53 5.84 -12.63
CA HIS A 5 -4.74 4.61 -12.76
C HIS A 5 -3.87 4.38 -11.52
N ILE A 6 -3.44 5.47 -10.86
CA ILE A 6 -2.71 5.40 -9.59
C ILE A 6 -3.63 4.91 -8.48
N GLU A 7 -4.88 5.37 -8.41
CA GLU A 7 -5.85 4.85 -7.42
C GLU A 7 -6.11 3.36 -7.57
N GLN A 8 -6.28 2.90 -8.81
CA GLN A 8 -6.51 1.49 -9.09
C GLN A 8 -5.26 0.63 -8.83
N PHE A 9 -4.08 1.19 -9.04
CA PHE A 9 -2.82 0.54 -8.68
C PHE A 9 -2.58 0.53 -7.17
N ALA A 10 -3.02 1.59 -6.48
CA ALA A 10 -2.87 1.77 -5.04
C ALA A 10 -3.67 0.78 -4.18
N SER A 11 -4.71 0.15 -4.74
CA SER A 11 -5.48 -0.87 -4.03
C SER A 11 -4.71 -2.17 -3.81
N VAL A 12 -3.55 -2.35 -4.46
CA VAL A 12 -2.69 -3.51 -4.29
C VAL A 12 -1.47 -3.11 -3.47
N VAL A 13 -1.40 -3.62 -2.24
CA VAL A 13 -0.36 -3.26 -1.25
C VAL A 13 1.04 -3.42 -1.84
N ASP A 14 1.27 -4.46 -2.63
CA ASP A 14 2.56 -4.75 -3.23
C ASP A 14 2.87 -3.87 -4.45
N GLY A 15 1.85 -3.39 -5.16
CA GLY A 15 2.01 -2.45 -6.27
C GLY A 15 2.65 -1.14 -5.80
N LEU A 16 2.09 -0.53 -4.75
CA LEU A 16 2.61 0.72 -4.19
C LEU A 16 4.05 0.61 -3.70
N LEU A 17 4.41 -0.52 -3.09
CA LEU A 17 5.78 -0.75 -2.62
C LEU A 17 6.78 -0.77 -3.77
N VAL A 18 6.45 -1.46 -4.87
CA VAL A 18 7.34 -1.54 -6.03
C VAL A 18 7.42 -0.19 -6.76
N PHE A 19 6.31 0.54 -6.86
CA PHE A 19 6.32 1.89 -7.45
C PHE A 19 7.10 2.89 -6.59
N ARG A 20 6.99 2.80 -5.25
CA ARG A 20 7.82 3.60 -4.35
C ARG A 20 9.31 3.32 -4.54
N GLU A 21 9.69 2.06 -4.69
CA GLU A 21 11.10 1.69 -4.95
C GLU A 21 11.60 2.27 -6.28
N PHE A 22 10.76 2.20 -7.32
CA PHE A 22 11.05 2.82 -8.61
C PHE A 22 11.27 4.33 -8.47
N LEU A 23 10.36 5.04 -7.78
CA LEU A 23 10.46 6.48 -7.58
C LEU A 23 11.68 6.87 -6.75
N ARG A 24 12.07 6.07 -5.74
CA ARG A 24 13.26 6.32 -4.93
C ARG A 24 14.54 6.23 -5.77
N GLY A 25 14.60 5.29 -6.71
CA GLY A 25 15.69 5.20 -7.69
C GLY A 25 15.80 6.43 -8.60
N GLU A 26 14.71 7.19 -8.75
CA GLU A 26 14.65 8.44 -9.51
C GLU A 26 14.61 9.69 -8.61
N PHE A 27 14.82 9.54 -7.30
CA PHE A 27 14.77 10.64 -6.32
C PHE A 27 13.46 11.45 -6.40
N SER A 28 12.33 10.76 -6.51
CA SER A 28 10.99 11.38 -6.66
C SER A 28 9.90 10.71 -5.81
N ASP A 29 10.28 9.94 -4.79
CA ASP A 29 9.36 9.19 -3.93
C ASP A 29 8.54 10.07 -2.97
N GLU A 30 8.94 11.33 -2.76
CA GLU A 30 8.14 12.33 -2.05
C GLU A 30 6.76 12.56 -2.66
N ASN A 31 6.63 12.45 -4.00
CA ASN A 31 5.36 12.64 -4.68
C ASN A 31 4.32 11.57 -4.29
N LEU A 32 4.76 10.32 -4.17
CA LEU A 32 3.89 9.22 -3.77
C LEU A 32 3.57 9.29 -2.28
N GLU A 33 4.57 9.61 -1.45
CA GLU A 33 4.35 9.73 0.00
C GLU A 33 3.40 10.86 0.35
N PHE A 34 3.53 12.02 -0.30
CA PHE A 34 2.57 13.11 -0.17
C PHE A 34 1.16 12.67 -0.58
N TRP A 35 1.03 11.97 -1.72
CA TRP A 35 -0.27 11.51 -2.20
C TRP A 35 -0.93 10.53 -1.23
N ILE A 36 -0.16 9.61 -0.63
CA ILE A 36 -0.64 8.68 0.40
C ILE A 36 -1.06 9.46 1.65
N ALA A 37 -0.23 10.39 2.12
CA ALA A 37 -0.53 11.19 3.30
C ALA A 37 -1.83 12.01 3.14
N CYS A 38 -2.09 12.53 1.93
CA CYS A 38 -3.35 13.20 1.62
C CYS A 38 -4.56 12.25 1.69
N LYS A 39 -4.42 11.00 1.22
CA LYS A 39 -5.49 9.99 1.35
C LYS A 39 -5.78 9.64 2.80
N GLU A 40 -4.74 9.44 3.60
CA GLU A 40 -4.87 9.15 5.03
C GLU A 40 -5.51 10.32 5.77
N TYR A 41 -5.07 11.55 5.48
CA TYR A 41 -5.63 12.78 6.05
C TYR A 41 -7.14 12.89 5.80
N LYS A 42 -7.58 12.61 4.57
CA LYS A 42 -9.00 12.68 4.19
C LYS A 42 -9.87 11.66 4.94
N ALA A 43 -9.28 10.57 5.43
CA ALA A 43 -9.97 9.55 6.21
C ALA A 43 -10.07 9.90 7.71
N LEU A 44 -9.36 10.93 8.18
CA LEU A 44 -9.45 11.39 9.56
C LEU A 44 -10.81 12.04 9.81
N THR A 45 -11.39 11.73 10.98
CA THR A 45 -12.70 12.28 11.41
C THR A 45 -12.59 13.15 12.67
N ASP A 46 -11.52 13.01 13.44
CA ASP A 46 -11.25 13.84 14.62
C ASP A 46 -10.57 15.15 14.21
N GLU A 47 -11.10 16.29 14.67
CA GLU A 47 -10.59 17.62 14.31
C GLU A 47 -9.19 17.90 14.86
N CYS A 48 -8.83 17.35 16.02
CA CYS A 48 -7.52 17.54 16.61
C CYS A 48 -6.45 16.79 15.81
N ASP A 49 -6.75 15.54 15.45
CA ASP A 49 -5.91 14.73 14.57
C ASP A 49 -5.79 15.38 13.18
N GLN A 50 -6.88 15.90 12.61
CA GLN A 50 -6.85 16.63 11.34
C GLN A 50 -5.93 17.85 11.41
N ARG A 51 -6.06 18.72 12.41
CA ARG A 51 -5.18 19.90 12.52
C ARG A 51 -3.72 19.51 12.65
N THR A 52 -3.42 18.53 13.50
CA THR A 52 -2.05 18.04 13.70
C THR A 52 -1.49 17.47 12.40
N ARG A 53 -2.23 16.56 11.75
CA ARG A 53 -1.80 15.92 10.52
C ARG A 53 -1.69 16.90 9.34
N ALA A 54 -2.57 17.89 9.26
CA ALA A 54 -2.51 18.93 8.25
C ALA A 54 -1.20 19.74 8.37
N GLN A 55 -0.81 20.09 9.59
CA GLN A 55 0.43 20.82 9.85
C GLN A 55 1.66 19.98 9.45
N GLU A 56 1.70 18.71 9.85
CA GLU A 56 2.79 17.79 9.47
C GLU A 56 2.93 17.67 7.95
N ILE A 57 1.83 17.40 7.24
CA ILE A 57 1.84 17.28 5.77
C ILE A 57 2.32 18.57 5.11
N TYR A 58 1.89 19.72 5.63
CA TYR A 58 2.33 21.01 5.11
C TYR A 58 3.83 21.21 5.29
N GLU A 59 4.36 20.99 6.50
CA GLU A 59 5.78 21.16 6.82
C GLU A 59 6.67 20.20 6.02
N ASP A 60 6.26 18.95 5.88
CA ASP A 60 7.05 17.92 5.20
C ASP A 60 7.05 18.08 3.67
N PHE A 61 5.94 18.51 3.05
CA PHE A 61 5.79 18.40 1.60
C PHE A 61 5.46 19.72 0.87
N ILE A 62 4.93 20.75 1.54
CA ILE A 62 4.42 21.96 0.87
C ILE A 62 5.19 23.22 1.26
N ALA A 63 5.67 23.28 2.50
CA ALA A 63 6.40 24.42 3.02
C ALA A 63 7.61 24.75 2.13
N TYR A 64 7.84 26.05 1.94
CA TYR A 64 8.97 26.52 1.14
C TYR A 64 10.29 25.99 1.70
N GLN A 65 11.11 25.38 0.84
CA GLN A 65 12.40 24.78 1.20
C GLN A 65 12.30 23.55 2.11
N SER A 66 11.14 22.89 2.16
CA SER A 66 11.07 21.59 2.80
C SER A 66 11.98 20.59 2.09
N GLN A 67 12.60 19.69 2.85
CA GLN A 67 13.52 18.68 2.30
C GLN A 67 12.81 17.73 1.33
N ARG A 68 11.48 17.62 1.43
CA ARG A 68 10.64 16.78 0.58
C ARG A 68 9.54 17.58 -0.13
N GLU A 69 9.83 18.83 -0.44
CA GLU A 69 8.92 19.74 -1.14
C GLU A 69 8.45 19.12 -2.47
N VAL A 70 7.14 18.92 -2.62
CA VAL A 70 6.53 18.43 -3.86
C VAL A 70 6.39 19.56 -4.89
N ASN A 71 6.44 19.21 -6.18
CA ASN A 71 6.37 20.19 -7.26
C ASN A 71 4.94 20.72 -7.49
N LEU A 72 4.60 21.80 -6.79
CA LEU A 72 3.34 22.53 -6.91
C LEU A 72 3.56 23.93 -7.50
N ASP A 73 2.59 24.41 -8.28
CA ASP A 73 2.55 25.81 -8.69
C ASP A 73 2.25 26.75 -7.50
N CYS A 74 2.61 28.02 -7.67
CA CYS A 74 2.49 29.03 -6.62
C CYS A 74 1.03 29.21 -6.15
N GLU A 75 0.08 29.16 -7.07
CA GLU A 75 -1.35 29.32 -6.75
C GLU A 75 -1.85 28.20 -5.84
N THR A 76 -1.58 26.94 -6.20
CA THR A 76 -1.99 25.77 -5.41
C THR A 76 -1.37 25.80 -4.02
N ARG A 77 -0.09 26.13 -3.91
CA ARG A 77 0.61 26.26 -2.62
C ARG A 77 -0.02 27.31 -1.72
N MET A 78 -0.22 28.51 -2.26
CA MET A 78 -0.83 29.63 -1.51
C MET A 78 -2.26 29.30 -1.08
N GLN A 79 -3.01 28.57 -1.91
CA GLN A 79 -4.35 28.12 -1.55
C GLN A 79 -4.32 27.18 -0.34
N THR A 80 -3.43 26.18 -0.33
CA THR A 80 -3.27 25.28 0.81
C THR A 80 -2.85 26.03 2.07
N GLU A 81 -1.86 26.91 1.99
CA GLU A 81 -1.36 27.69 3.13
C GLU A 81 -2.46 28.55 3.78
N ARG A 82 -3.29 29.22 2.98
CA ARG A 82 -4.42 30.04 3.49
C ARG A 82 -5.50 29.22 4.19
N ARG A 83 -5.69 27.97 3.77
CA ARG A 83 -6.72 27.06 4.30
C ARG A 83 -6.22 26.23 5.48
N LEU A 84 -4.90 26.14 5.67
CA LEU A 84 -4.24 25.35 6.70
C LEU A 84 -4.83 25.57 8.12
N PRO A 85 -5.15 26.81 8.58
CA PRO A 85 -5.71 27.02 9.91
C PRO A 85 -7.09 26.38 10.13
N ARG A 86 -7.84 26.09 9.06
CA ARG A 86 -9.16 25.44 9.15
C ARG A 86 -9.06 23.92 9.12
N ALA A 87 -7.99 23.37 8.51
CA ALA A 87 -7.75 21.93 8.38
C ALA A 87 -9.00 21.15 7.93
N GLU A 88 -9.70 21.66 6.92
CA GLU A 88 -10.87 21.00 6.32
C GLU A 88 -10.45 19.70 5.61
N SER A 89 -11.31 18.68 5.58
CA SER A 89 -10.97 17.34 5.05
C SER A 89 -10.55 17.33 3.56
N ASP A 90 -10.89 18.37 2.80
CA ASP A 90 -10.52 18.57 1.39
C ASP A 90 -9.37 19.59 1.21
N LEU A 91 -8.64 19.92 2.29
CA LEU A 91 -7.53 20.89 2.29
C LEU A 91 -6.51 20.62 1.17
N PHE A 92 -6.16 19.36 0.96
CA PHE A 92 -5.12 18.93 0.02
C PHE A 92 -5.65 18.45 -1.34
N ASP A 93 -6.97 18.47 -1.59
CA ASP A 93 -7.56 17.89 -2.81
C ASP A 93 -6.97 18.46 -4.11
N ALA A 94 -6.70 19.76 -4.15
CA ALA A 94 -6.09 20.42 -5.32
C ALA A 94 -4.63 19.99 -5.51
N SER A 95 -3.83 20.05 -4.44
CA SER A 95 -2.42 19.68 -4.42
C SER A 95 -2.22 18.20 -4.75
N GLN A 96 -3.04 17.33 -4.16
CA GLN A 96 -3.01 15.88 -4.40
C GLN A 96 -3.27 15.57 -5.88
N LYS A 97 -4.29 16.16 -6.49
CA LYS A 97 -4.59 16.00 -7.92
C LYS A 97 -3.43 16.48 -8.81
N ARG A 98 -2.75 17.56 -8.42
CA ARG A 98 -1.61 18.09 -9.17
C ARG A 98 -0.45 17.10 -9.20
N ILE A 99 -0.14 16.51 -8.04
CA ILE A 99 0.94 15.53 -7.88
C ILE A 99 0.57 14.18 -8.51
N GLU A 100 -0.68 13.75 -8.40
CA GLU A 100 -1.20 12.57 -9.09
C GLU A 100 -1.02 12.71 -10.62
N ALA A 101 -1.45 13.83 -11.20
CA ALA A 101 -1.28 14.09 -12.62
C ALA A 101 0.20 14.18 -13.04
N LEU A 102 1.06 14.71 -12.18
CA LEU A 102 2.51 14.72 -12.40
C LEU A 102 3.05 13.28 -12.48
N MET A 103 2.67 12.44 -11.50
CA MET A 103 3.10 11.05 -11.46
C MET A 103 2.57 10.23 -12.65
N GLU A 104 1.30 10.40 -13.02
CA GLU A 104 0.68 9.72 -14.17
C GLU A 104 1.33 10.10 -15.50
N LYS A 105 1.78 11.35 -15.63
CA LYS A 105 2.31 11.88 -16.88
C LYS A 105 3.68 11.29 -17.23
N ASP A 106 4.54 11.05 -16.24
CA ASP A 106 5.91 10.59 -16.50
C ASP A 106 6.32 9.36 -15.70
N PRO A 107 6.56 9.42 -14.38
CA PRO A 107 7.17 8.30 -13.67
C PRO A 107 6.30 7.05 -13.69
N TYR A 108 4.97 7.16 -13.69
CA TYR A 108 4.09 6.00 -13.85
C TYR A 108 4.23 5.34 -15.24
N ARG A 109 4.33 6.12 -16.33
CA ARG A 109 4.53 5.58 -17.68
C ARG A 109 5.88 4.91 -17.85
N ARG A 110 6.91 5.43 -17.18
CA ARG A 110 8.26 4.86 -17.16
C ARG A 110 8.30 3.60 -16.30
N PHE A 111 7.62 3.61 -15.15
CA PHE A 111 7.45 2.47 -14.28
C PHE A 111 6.86 1.26 -15.02
N LEU A 112 5.80 1.43 -15.80
CA LEU A 112 5.18 0.34 -16.57
C LEU A 112 6.12 -0.29 -17.63
N ARG A 113 7.18 0.41 -18.03
CA ARG A 113 8.21 -0.08 -18.96
C ARG A 113 9.50 -0.49 -18.25
N SER A 114 9.58 -0.29 -16.94
CA SER A 114 10.78 -0.52 -16.16
C SER A 114 11.04 -2.00 -15.98
N THR A 115 12.32 -2.36 -15.86
CA THR A 115 12.71 -3.75 -15.61
C THR A 115 12.21 -4.26 -14.25
N ILE A 116 12.03 -3.38 -13.27
CA ILE A 116 11.50 -3.77 -11.95
C ILE A 116 10.04 -4.23 -12.05
N PHE A 117 9.20 -3.51 -12.82
CA PHE A 117 7.81 -3.90 -13.07
C PHE A 117 7.70 -5.14 -13.94
N LEU A 118 8.48 -5.22 -15.04
CA LEU A 118 8.43 -6.36 -15.95
C LEU A 118 8.92 -7.66 -15.29
N LYS A 119 9.95 -7.59 -14.44
CA LYS A 119 10.40 -8.76 -13.65
C LYS A 119 9.36 -9.21 -12.64
N LEU A 120 8.68 -8.27 -11.99
CA LEU A 120 7.58 -8.57 -11.07
C LEU A 120 6.48 -9.35 -11.83
N LEU A 121 6.10 -8.88 -13.02
CA LEU A 121 5.11 -9.53 -13.86
C LEU A 121 5.54 -10.95 -14.25
N GLU A 122 6.78 -11.13 -14.69
CA GLU A 122 7.33 -12.44 -15.06
C GLU A 122 7.32 -13.44 -13.89
N ILE A 123 7.66 -12.98 -12.67
CA ILE A 123 7.60 -13.80 -11.46
C ILE A 123 6.16 -14.22 -11.17
N CYS A 124 5.21 -13.27 -11.25
CA CYS A 124 3.79 -13.55 -11.01
C CYS A 124 3.21 -14.57 -12.01
N GLU A 125 3.59 -14.47 -13.29
CA GLU A 125 3.15 -15.39 -14.34
C GLU A 125 3.70 -16.81 -14.12
N LYS A 126 4.97 -16.92 -13.70
CA LYS A 126 5.61 -18.21 -13.39
C LYS A 126 5.03 -18.87 -12.15
N GLU A 127 4.73 -18.10 -11.11
CA GLU A 127 4.11 -18.63 -9.89
C GLU A 127 2.67 -19.09 -10.16
N ALA A 128 1.89 -18.35 -10.96
CA ALA A 128 0.56 -18.77 -11.38
C ALA A 128 0.56 -20.06 -12.22
N ALA A 129 1.61 -20.29 -13.03
CA ALA A 129 1.76 -21.52 -13.81
C ALA A 129 2.17 -22.73 -12.96
N SER A 130 2.81 -22.52 -11.81
CA SER A 130 3.25 -23.59 -10.89
C SER A 130 2.16 -24.13 -9.96
N VAL A 131 0.96 -23.53 -9.92
CA VAL A 131 -0.17 -23.95 -9.07
C VAL A 131 -1.05 -25.04 -9.75
N GLN A 132 -0.67 -25.52 -10.94
CA GLN A 132 -1.34 -26.64 -11.61
C GLN A 132 -0.42 -27.87 -11.66
N GLU A 133 -0.35 -28.63 -10.57
CA GLU A 133 -0.02 -30.07 -10.56
C GLU A 133 -0.22 -30.65 -9.14
N ASP A 134 -1.48 -30.79 -8.71
CA ASP A 134 -1.85 -31.70 -7.61
C ASP A 134 -3.28 -32.22 -7.90
N GLU A 135 -3.38 -33.12 -8.87
CA GLU A 135 -4.58 -33.96 -9.03
C GLU A 135 -4.67 -34.92 -7.83
N PRO A 136 -5.79 -34.96 -7.08
CA PRO A 136 -5.91 -35.85 -5.94
C PRO A 136 -6.05 -37.29 -6.43
N ASN A 137 -4.97 -38.07 -6.30
CA ASN A 137 -4.97 -39.50 -6.57
C ASN A 137 -6.05 -40.21 -5.70
N PRO A 138 -7.09 -40.82 -6.29
CA PRO A 138 -8.21 -41.38 -5.53
C PRO A 138 -7.93 -42.77 -4.95
N ASN A 139 -6.70 -43.30 -5.03
CA ASN A 139 -6.38 -44.64 -4.54
C ASN A 139 -5.34 -44.65 -3.42
N SER A 140 -5.81 -44.51 -2.19
CA SER A 140 -5.24 -45.19 -1.03
C SER A 140 -6.35 -45.47 0.00
N ARG A 141 -6.91 -46.68 -0.09
CA ARG A 141 -7.79 -47.28 0.93
C ARG A 141 -6.96 -48.08 1.93
N SER A 142 -7.50 -48.16 3.15
CA SER A 142 -7.17 -49.05 4.29
C SER A 142 -6.13 -48.49 5.27
N SER A 143 -6.27 -48.59 6.59
CA SER A 143 -7.32 -49.17 7.44
C SER A 143 -7.18 -48.65 8.88
N THR A 144 -8.32 -48.50 9.55
CA THR A 144 -8.57 -48.60 10.99
C THR A 144 -7.45 -49.18 11.88
N PHE A 145 -7.14 -48.53 13.03
CA PHE A 145 -7.31 -49.14 14.36
C PHE A 145 -7.22 -48.11 15.49
N SER A 146 -7.99 -48.40 16.53
CA SER A 146 -8.35 -47.63 17.73
C SER A 146 -7.26 -47.64 18.81
N GLN A 147 -7.19 -46.63 19.68
CA GLN A 147 -7.46 -46.77 21.13
C GLN A 147 -7.08 -45.52 21.93
N ASN A 148 -8.04 -45.08 22.75
CA ASN A 148 -7.88 -44.17 23.87
C ASN A 148 -7.21 -44.89 25.05
N ALA A 149 -6.41 -44.18 25.84
CA ALA A 149 -6.24 -44.45 27.27
C ALA A 149 -5.76 -43.21 28.03
N GLU A 150 -6.38 -43.05 29.19
CA GLU A 150 -6.35 -41.93 30.13
C GLU A 150 -5.02 -41.81 30.91
N SER A 151 -4.68 -40.61 31.38
CA SER A 151 -4.63 -40.28 32.83
C SER A 151 -3.84 -38.99 33.07
N GLY A 152 -4.35 -38.18 34.00
CA GLY A 152 -3.96 -36.79 34.21
C GLY A 152 -2.69 -36.57 35.02
N ILE A 153 -2.38 -35.28 35.20
CA ILE A 153 -1.97 -34.65 36.46
C ILE A 153 -2.25 -33.14 36.33
N ILE A 154 -2.97 -32.63 37.32
CA ILE A 154 -3.26 -31.22 37.57
C ILE A 154 -2.06 -30.61 38.30
N TYR A 155 -1.59 -29.45 37.85
CA TYR A 155 -1.03 -28.44 38.75
C TYR A 155 -1.58 -27.06 38.35
N GLN A 156 -2.22 -26.42 39.32
CA GLN A 156 -2.69 -25.04 39.27
C GLN A 156 -1.59 -24.05 39.66
N ASN A 157 -1.74 -22.84 39.11
CA ASN A 157 -1.33 -21.52 39.60
C ASN A 157 0.15 -21.11 39.61
N ALA A 158 0.47 -20.13 38.75
CA ALA A 158 1.10 -18.88 39.18
C ALA A 158 1.05 -17.79 38.08
N SER A 159 0.49 -16.64 38.45
CA SER A 159 0.97 -15.29 38.09
C SER A 159 0.92 -14.83 36.64
N SER A 160 -0.11 -14.02 36.36
CA SER A 160 -0.26 -13.12 35.21
C SER A 160 0.89 -12.11 35.11
N GLN A 161 1.69 -12.17 34.04
CA GLN A 161 2.31 -11.03 33.32
C GLN A 161 3.18 -11.57 32.17
N SER A 162 2.72 -11.41 30.93
CA SER A 162 3.54 -11.21 29.71
C SER A 162 2.62 -11.38 28.49
N LYS A 163 2.08 -10.28 27.97
CA LYS A 163 1.42 -10.28 26.66
C LYS A 163 2.52 -10.51 25.62
N ARG A 164 2.53 -11.74 25.12
CA ARG A 164 3.35 -12.21 24.00
C ARG A 164 3.16 -11.30 22.78
N GLN A 165 4.28 -11.03 22.12
CA GLN A 165 4.32 -10.43 20.80
C GLN A 165 3.46 -11.24 19.81
N PRO A 166 2.75 -10.59 18.87
CA PRO A 166 2.32 -11.26 17.67
C PRO A 166 3.56 -11.47 16.79
N SER A 167 3.92 -12.74 16.62
CA SER A 167 4.82 -13.25 15.59
C SER A 167 4.45 -12.62 14.25
N ARG A 168 5.45 -12.03 13.58
CA ARG A 168 5.40 -11.63 12.17
C ARG A 168 5.02 -12.86 11.33
N THR A 169 3.74 -13.03 11.06
CA THR A 169 3.28 -13.84 9.95
C THR A 169 3.66 -13.07 8.70
N SER A 170 4.62 -13.62 7.96
CA SER A 170 4.91 -13.23 6.60
C SER A 170 3.60 -13.22 5.84
N ARG A 171 3.07 -12.03 5.53
CA ARG A 171 1.94 -11.89 4.63
C ARG A 171 2.43 -12.39 3.28
N SER A 172 1.96 -13.58 2.90
CA SER A 172 1.98 -14.03 1.52
C SER A 172 1.36 -12.93 0.68
N VAL A 173 2.13 -12.44 -0.30
CA VAL A 173 1.69 -11.50 -1.34
C VAL A 173 0.47 -12.14 -2.02
N ASP A 174 -0.70 -11.50 -1.96
CA ASP A 174 -1.88 -11.98 -2.67
C ASP A 174 -1.81 -11.52 -4.12
N LEU A 175 -1.09 -12.32 -4.91
CA LEU A 175 -0.73 -12.06 -6.31
C LEU A 175 -1.94 -12.01 -7.26
N GLY A 176 -3.11 -12.46 -6.80
CA GLY A 176 -4.37 -12.38 -7.54
C GLY A 176 -4.80 -10.94 -7.84
N ASP A 177 -4.57 -10.04 -6.88
CA ASP A 177 -4.92 -8.62 -7.02
C ASP A 177 -3.99 -7.89 -8.00
N LEU A 178 -2.72 -8.30 -8.06
CA LEU A 178 -1.72 -7.70 -8.96
C LEU A 178 -1.98 -8.05 -10.44
N ARG A 179 -2.45 -9.28 -10.73
CA ARG A 179 -2.82 -9.72 -12.09
C ARG A 179 -3.98 -8.90 -12.67
N ILE A 180 -5.02 -8.64 -11.87
CA ILE A 180 -6.19 -7.85 -12.29
C ILE A 180 -5.78 -6.41 -12.64
N VAL A 181 -4.79 -5.87 -11.94
CA VAL A 181 -4.27 -4.52 -12.20
C VAL A 181 -3.43 -4.49 -13.48
N VAL A 182 -2.55 -5.47 -13.70
CA VAL A 182 -1.76 -5.54 -14.94
C VAL A 182 -2.66 -5.70 -16.16
N GLU A 183 -3.67 -6.57 -16.10
CA GLU A 183 -4.60 -6.78 -17.22
C GLU A 183 -5.45 -5.52 -17.52
N LYS A 184 -5.78 -4.69 -16.51
CA LYS A 184 -6.56 -3.46 -16.73
C LYS A 184 -5.70 -2.28 -17.18
N VAL A 185 -4.46 -2.18 -16.70
CA VAL A 185 -3.53 -1.09 -17.03
C VAL A 185 -2.87 -1.27 -18.39
N THR A 186 -2.64 -2.51 -18.85
CA THR A 186 -2.02 -2.77 -20.16
C THR A 186 -3.02 -2.78 -21.33
N ASN A 187 -4.32 -2.90 -21.07
CA ASN A 187 -5.38 -2.99 -22.09
C ASN A 187 -6.26 -1.73 -22.25
N SER A 188 -5.91 -0.59 -21.62
CA SER A 188 -6.59 0.72 -21.79
C SER A 188 -5.66 1.74 -22.44
#